data_AF-A0AAJ1XAQ2-F1
#
_entry.id   AF-A0AAJ1XAQ2-F1
#
_cell.length_a   1.000
_cell.length_b   1.000
_cell.length_c   1.000
_cell.angle_alpha   90.00
_cell.angle_beta   90.00
_cell.angle_gamma   90.00
#
_symmetry.space_group_name_H-M   'P 1'
#
loop_
_entity.id
_entity.type
_entity.pdbx_description
1 polymer ?
#
loop_
_entity_poly.entity_id
_entity_poly.type
_entity_poly.pdbx_seq_one_letter_code
_entity_poly.pdbx_strand_id
1 'polypeptide(L)'
;KFITKVKMINGNRCMVISRFKGKSREITFTCTKCSREYTLLASTLLKPWFCKHCSSKKERSIIHKSKMEMERKQALYEFHKRVEGVFSIVATKSDNLFLLRCMKCDSTKWYRVTSFLKLNQPCSQCRSLRQSRGSREIISFLKKMDIEFKTEVTFNGCKNKNKLPFDFGVYKNDKLICLIEYDGEQHFKEIEFFGGKEGYLNRVTNDQIKDSFCKNKGIPLIRIDYRNKNIIEKLMMKLMPLLED
;
A
#
# COMPACT_ATOMS: atom_id res chain seq x y z
N LYS A 1 33.95 -14.99 -7.22
CA LYS A 1 32.73 -14.33 -6.66
C LYS A 1 33.04 -13.44 -5.45
N PHE A 2 33.59 -13.96 -4.34
CA PHE A 2 33.88 -13.14 -3.15
C PHE A 2 34.92 -12.03 -3.41
N ILE A 3 36.12 -12.40 -3.90
CA ILE A 3 37.22 -11.44 -4.16
C ILE A 3 36.79 -10.34 -5.14
N THR A 4 36.07 -10.70 -6.20
CA THR A 4 35.51 -9.73 -7.16
C THR A 4 34.60 -8.70 -6.47
N LYS A 5 33.72 -9.15 -5.57
CA LYS A 5 32.83 -8.27 -4.79
C LYS A 5 33.60 -7.38 -3.81
N VAL A 6 34.63 -7.93 -3.17
CA VAL A 6 35.54 -7.14 -2.33
C VAL A 6 36.24 -6.05 -3.14
N LYS A 7 36.74 -6.37 -4.34
CA LYS A 7 37.40 -5.41 -5.24
C LYS A 7 36.43 -4.31 -5.71
N MET A 8 35.17 -4.64 -6.02
CA MET A 8 34.16 -3.62 -6.35
C MET A 8 33.88 -2.66 -5.20
N ILE A 9 33.80 -3.16 -3.95
CA ILE A 9 33.43 -2.35 -2.78
C ILE A 9 34.62 -1.55 -2.24
N ASN A 10 35.77 -2.20 -2.17
CA ASN A 10 36.96 -1.65 -1.51
C ASN A 10 37.96 -1.06 -2.49
N GLY A 11 37.75 -1.24 -3.79
CA GLY A 11 38.73 -0.88 -4.81
C GLY A 11 40.04 -1.59 -4.53
N ASN A 12 41.14 -0.83 -4.65
CA ASN A 12 42.47 -1.32 -4.37
C ASN A 12 42.90 -1.07 -2.91
N ARG A 13 42.01 -0.82 -1.94
CA ARG A 13 42.40 -0.50 -0.55
C ARG A 13 42.93 -1.70 0.25
N CYS A 14 42.52 -2.91 -0.14
CA CYS A 14 42.91 -4.15 0.52
C CYS A 14 43.11 -5.30 -0.48
N MET A 15 44.02 -6.21 -0.18
CA MET A 15 44.30 -7.40 -0.97
C MET A 15 44.07 -8.66 -0.13
N VAL A 16 43.14 -9.51 -0.55
CA VAL A 16 42.85 -10.77 0.14
C VAL A 16 43.98 -11.77 -0.12
N ILE A 17 44.55 -12.34 0.94
CA ILE A 17 45.66 -13.30 0.84
C ILE A 17 45.30 -14.71 1.30
N SER A 18 44.23 -14.89 2.08
CA SER A 18 43.78 -16.24 2.48
C SER A 18 42.56 -16.74 1.68
N ARG A 19 42.38 -18.07 1.66
CA ARG A 19 41.25 -18.72 0.99
C ARG A 19 39.94 -18.37 1.68
N PHE A 20 38.94 -17.95 0.92
CA PHE A 20 37.58 -17.71 1.42
C PHE A 20 36.90 -19.02 1.83
N LYS A 21 36.49 -19.11 3.10
CA LYS A 21 35.82 -20.29 3.69
C LYS A 21 34.35 -20.06 4.06
N GLY A 22 33.80 -18.87 3.80
CA GLY A 22 32.43 -18.50 4.15
C GLY A 22 32.31 -17.10 4.77
N LYS A 23 31.13 -16.49 4.73
CA LYS A 23 30.91 -15.10 5.19
C LYS A 23 31.15 -14.91 6.70
N SER A 24 30.82 -15.93 7.48
CA SER A 24 30.98 -15.95 8.94
C SER A 24 32.30 -16.60 9.38
N ARG A 25 33.24 -16.79 8.45
CA ARG A 25 34.58 -17.30 8.73
C ARG A 25 35.59 -16.18 8.54
N GLU A 26 36.72 -16.32 9.23
CA GLU A 26 37.82 -15.37 9.12
C GLU A 26 38.44 -15.40 7.73
N ILE A 27 38.99 -14.25 7.35
CA ILE A 27 39.74 -14.03 6.14
C ILE A 27 40.91 -13.11 6.47
N THR A 28 42.05 -13.39 5.84
CA THR A 28 43.28 -12.63 6.01
C THR A 28 43.53 -11.82 4.75
N PHE A 29 43.87 -10.56 4.94
CA PHE A 29 44.10 -9.61 3.86
C PHE A 29 45.09 -8.53 4.30
N THR A 30 45.71 -7.86 3.34
CA THR A 30 46.68 -6.79 3.59
C THR A 30 46.13 -5.44 3.17
N CYS A 31 46.54 -4.37 3.87
CA CYS A 31 46.34 -3.01 3.40
C CYS A 31 47.33 -2.74 2.26
N THR A 32 46.85 -2.28 1.11
CA THR A 32 47.74 -2.00 -0.04
C THR A 32 48.58 -0.74 0.13
N LYS A 33 48.25 0.15 1.08
CA LYS A 33 48.98 1.40 1.34
C LYS A 33 50.09 1.25 2.37
N CYS A 34 49.89 0.45 3.43
CA CYS A 34 50.89 0.29 4.50
C CYS A 34 51.31 -1.17 4.73
N SER A 35 50.87 -2.09 3.88
CA SER A 35 51.20 -3.52 3.89
C SER A 35 50.84 -4.29 5.16
N ARG A 36 50.19 -3.66 6.16
CA ARG A 36 49.76 -4.35 7.39
C ARG A 36 48.72 -5.43 7.10
N GLU A 37 48.87 -6.57 7.76
CA GLU A 37 47.94 -7.69 7.68
C GLU A 37 46.79 -7.57 8.69
N TYR A 38 45.64 -8.08 8.32
CA TYR A 38 44.43 -8.11 9.12
C TYR A 38 43.74 -9.46 8.95
N THR A 39 43.28 -10.05 10.07
CA THR A 39 42.41 -11.22 10.09
C THR A 39 41.08 -10.83 10.71
N LEU A 40 40.01 -10.85 9.92
CA LEU A 40 38.65 -10.45 10.33
C LEU A 40 37.62 -11.36 9.67
N LEU A 41 36.35 -11.29 10.09
CA LEU A 41 35.26 -11.99 9.39
C LEU A 41 35.15 -11.53 7.93
N ALA A 42 34.96 -12.47 7.01
CA ALA A 42 34.85 -12.18 5.58
C ALA A 42 33.67 -11.25 5.24
N SER A 43 32.59 -11.28 6.02
CA SER A 43 31.48 -10.33 5.92
C SER A 43 31.89 -8.86 6.10
N THR A 44 32.98 -8.59 6.82
CA THR A 44 33.53 -7.24 7.04
C THR A 44 34.01 -6.61 5.74
N LEU A 45 34.65 -7.40 4.86
CA LEU A 45 35.11 -6.94 3.55
C LEU A 45 33.98 -6.80 2.52
N LEU A 46 32.75 -7.22 2.86
CA LEU A 46 31.55 -6.96 2.07
C LEU A 46 30.91 -5.59 2.41
N LYS A 47 31.63 -4.76 3.15
CA LYS A 47 31.35 -3.34 3.40
C LYS A 47 32.63 -2.54 3.12
N PRO A 48 32.55 -1.21 2.91
CA PRO A 48 33.74 -0.38 2.79
C PRO A 48 34.65 -0.52 4.02
N TRP A 49 35.84 -1.07 3.82
CA TRP A 49 36.87 -1.25 4.82
C TRP A 49 37.87 -0.09 4.77
N PHE A 50 38.33 0.31 5.95
CA PHE A 50 39.24 1.43 6.12
C PHE A 50 40.37 1.03 7.05
N CYS A 51 41.60 1.19 6.59
CA CYS A 51 42.77 0.92 7.40
C CYS A 51 42.80 1.90 8.58
N LYS A 52 42.92 1.38 9.81
CA LYS A 52 42.95 2.21 11.02
C LYS A 52 44.14 3.17 11.07
N HIS A 53 45.22 2.87 10.33
CA HIS A 53 46.44 3.68 10.26
C HIS A 53 46.52 4.59 9.05
N CYS A 54 45.80 4.29 7.96
CA CYS A 54 45.93 5.04 6.71
C CYS A 54 44.72 5.89 6.35
N SER A 55 43.52 5.48 6.79
CA SER A 55 42.27 6.12 6.36
C SER A 55 41.83 7.20 7.33
N SER A 56 41.80 8.43 6.84
CA SER A 56 41.37 9.61 7.61
C SER A 56 39.86 9.62 7.89
N LYS A 57 39.42 10.37 8.90
CA LYS A 57 37.98 10.60 9.15
C LYS A 57 37.28 11.26 7.95
N LYS A 58 37.97 12.17 7.26
CA LYS A 58 37.46 12.87 6.06
C LYS A 58 37.20 11.91 4.91
N GLU A 59 38.14 11.02 4.61
CA GLU A 59 38.02 10.01 3.55
C GLU A 59 36.83 9.06 3.80
N ARG A 60 36.66 8.60 5.05
CA ARG A 60 35.52 7.75 5.45
C ARG A 60 34.18 8.45 5.23
N SER A 61 34.09 9.73 5.58
CA SER A 61 32.88 10.54 5.41
C SER A 61 32.49 10.71 3.94
N ILE A 62 33.48 10.98 3.06
CA ILE A 62 33.25 11.15 1.62
C ILE A 62 32.67 9.88 1.01
N ILE A 63 33.27 8.72 1.28
CA ILE A 63 32.79 7.44 0.73
C ILE A 63 31.40 7.09 1.28
N HIS A 64 31.12 7.40 2.54
CA HIS A 64 29.79 7.19 3.10
C HIS A 64 28.73 8.06 2.41
N LYS A 65 29.02 9.35 2.20
CA LYS A 65 28.12 10.28 1.50
C LYS A 65 27.86 9.84 0.06
N SER A 66 28.89 9.45 -0.70
CA SER A 66 28.73 9.01 -2.09
C SER A 66 27.90 7.74 -2.21
N LYS A 67 28.10 6.78 -1.30
CA LYS A 67 27.27 5.57 -1.23
C LYS A 67 25.81 5.92 -0.95
N MET A 68 25.54 6.79 0.03
CA MET A 68 24.18 7.22 0.34
C MET A 68 23.50 7.94 -0.82
N GLU A 69 24.24 8.76 -1.55
CA GLU A 69 23.73 9.46 -2.74
C GLU A 69 23.35 8.47 -3.86
N MET A 70 24.19 7.46 -4.10
CA MET A 70 23.90 6.40 -5.07
C MET A 70 22.64 5.60 -4.69
N GLU A 71 22.51 5.21 -3.42
CA GLU A 71 21.32 4.51 -2.93
C GLU A 71 20.05 5.37 -3.05
N ARG A 72 20.15 6.68 -2.81
CA ARG A 72 19.05 7.63 -3.02
C ARG A 72 18.62 7.71 -4.48
N LYS A 73 19.57 7.86 -5.41
CA LYS A 73 19.28 7.90 -6.85
C LYS A 73 18.61 6.62 -7.34
N GLN A 74 19.09 5.46 -6.89
CA GLN A 74 18.47 4.19 -7.23
C GLN A 74 17.04 4.08 -6.67
N ALA A 75 16.83 4.46 -5.41
CA ALA A 75 15.49 4.44 -4.81
C ALA A 75 14.52 5.37 -5.53
N LEU A 76 14.99 6.56 -5.95
CA LEU A 76 14.17 7.50 -6.70
C LEU A 76 13.78 6.93 -8.08
N TYR A 77 14.71 6.29 -8.77
CA TYR A 77 14.43 5.59 -10.03
C TYR A 77 13.36 4.50 -9.88
N GLU A 78 13.51 3.60 -8.91
CA GLU A 78 12.51 2.54 -8.64
C GLU A 78 11.15 3.12 -8.23
N PHE A 79 11.15 4.24 -7.52
CA PHE A 79 9.93 4.94 -7.15
C PHE A 79 9.18 5.46 -8.37
N HIS A 80 9.86 6.17 -9.28
CA HIS A 80 9.23 6.67 -10.50
C HIS A 80 8.65 5.55 -11.36
N LYS A 81 9.41 4.47 -11.56
CA LYS A 81 8.94 3.28 -12.29
C LYS A 81 7.66 2.69 -11.68
N ARG A 82 7.52 2.73 -10.36
CA ARG A 82 6.34 2.18 -9.66
C ARG A 82 5.16 3.15 -9.59
N VAL A 83 5.41 4.45 -9.72
CA VAL A 83 4.40 5.50 -9.82
C VAL A 83 3.77 5.51 -11.20
N GLU A 84 4.57 5.29 -12.24
CA GLU A 84 4.15 5.29 -13.64
C GLU A 84 2.90 4.44 -13.90
N GLY A 85 1.89 5.04 -14.54
CA GLY A 85 0.62 4.39 -14.88
C GLY A 85 -0.31 4.07 -13.70
N VAL A 86 0.11 4.29 -12.45
CA VAL A 86 -0.71 3.99 -11.25
C VAL A 86 -1.04 5.26 -10.46
N PHE A 87 -0.14 6.23 -10.45
CA PHE A 87 -0.29 7.52 -9.80
C PHE A 87 0.18 8.63 -10.72
N SER A 88 -0.39 9.83 -10.59
CA SER A 88 0.18 11.05 -11.13
C SER A 88 0.88 11.85 -10.03
N ILE A 89 2.00 12.48 -10.37
CA ILE A 89 2.71 13.40 -9.47
C ILE A 89 2.01 14.75 -9.55
N VAL A 90 1.46 15.20 -8.43
CA VAL A 90 0.76 16.49 -8.33
C VAL A 90 1.73 17.60 -7.91
N ALA A 91 2.60 17.30 -6.96
CA ALA A 91 3.58 18.26 -6.45
C ALA A 91 4.81 17.54 -5.88
N THR A 92 5.94 18.24 -5.88
CA THR A 92 7.21 17.75 -5.33
C THR A 92 7.76 18.79 -4.36
N LYS A 93 8.12 18.36 -3.15
CA LYS A 93 8.79 19.24 -2.17
C LYS A 93 10.30 19.01 -2.12
N SER A 94 10.74 17.79 -2.41
CA SER A 94 12.14 17.42 -2.52
C SER A 94 12.26 16.12 -3.32
N ASP A 95 13.50 15.70 -3.59
CA ASP A 95 13.86 14.40 -4.18
C ASP A 95 13.39 13.17 -3.37
N ASN A 96 12.82 13.38 -2.18
CA ASN A 96 12.36 12.31 -1.30
C ASN A 96 10.89 12.47 -0.88
N LEU A 97 10.17 13.53 -1.29
CA LEU A 97 8.80 13.78 -0.83
C LEU A 97 7.90 14.29 -1.96
N PHE A 98 6.92 13.47 -2.33
CA PHE A 98 6.03 13.67 -3.49
C PHE A 98 4.56 13.58 -3.07
N LEU A 99 3.74 14.48 -3.60
CA LEU A 99 2.28 14.39 -3.54
C LEU A 99 1.82 13.59 -4.75
N LEU A 100 1.23 12.43 -4.49
CA LEU A 100 0.73 11.54 -5.53
C LEU A 100 -0.79 11.55 -5.54
N ARG A 101 -1.40 11.57 -6.72
CA ARG A 101 -2.82 11.33 -6.98
C ARG A 101 -2.98 9.93 -7.53
N CYS A 102 -3.79 9.11 -6.87
CA CYS A 102 -4.06 7.75 -7.34
C CYS A 102 -4.95 7.78 -8.57
N MET A 103 -4.48 7.25 -9.70
CA MET A 103 -5.27 7.23 -10.94
C MET A 103 -6.54 6.36 -10.83
N LYS A 104 -6.60 5.45 -9.84
CA LYS A 104 -7.73 4.53 -9.64
C LYS A 104 -8.88 5.12 -8.82
N CYS A 105 -8.59 5.89 -7.78
CA CYS A 105 -9.60 6.38 -6.81
C CYS A 105 -9.53 7.88 -6.55
N ASP A 106 -8.65 8.56 -7.27
CA ASP A 106 -8.47 10.00 -7.24
C ASP A 106 -7.93 10.60 -5.93
N SER A 107 -7.75 9.79 -4.90
CA SER A 107 -7.20 10.26 -3.63
C SER A 107 -5.76 10.75 -3.77
N THR A 108 -5.45 11.83 -3.05
CA THR A 108 -4.12 12.43 -3.01
C THR A 108 -3.45 12.20 -1.66
N LYS A 109 -2.14 11.92 -1.67
CA LYS A 109 -1.35 11.75 -0.44
C LYS A 109 0.13 12.00 -0.65
N TRP A 110 0.77 12.57 0.36
CA TRP A 110 2.22 12.73 0.43
C TRP A 110 2.90 11.41 0.76
N TYR A 111 3.90 11.04 -0.04
CA TYR A 111 4.73 9.86 0.18
C TYR A 111 6.20 10.23 0.21
N ARG A 112 6.90 9.65 1.19
CA ARG A 112 8.36 9.56 1.13
C ARG A 112 8.77 8.40 0.22
N VAL A 113 9.79 8.60 -0.61
CA VAL A 113 10.28 7.60 -1.59
C VAL A 113 10.53 6.24 -0.93
N THR A 114 11.35 6.22 0.12
CA THR A 114 11.72 4.97 0.82
C THR A 114 10.54 4.31 1.54
N SER A 115 9.60 5.09 2.05
CA SER A 115 8.38 4.56 2.65
C SER A 115 7.46 3.94 1.60
N PHE A 116 7.29 4.60 0.45
CA PHE A 116 6.46 4.12 -0.65
C PHE A 116 6.94 2.77 -1.18
N LEU A 117 8.25 2.63 -1.41
CA LEU A 117 8.84 1.39 -1.93
C LEU A 117 8.60 0.18 -1.03
N LYS A 118 8.44 0.37 0.28
CA LYS A 118 8.17 -0.71 1.26
C LYS A 118 6.71 -1.14 1.32
N LEU A 119 5.78 -0.36 0.76
CA LEU A 119 4.35 -0.71 0.79
C LEU A 119 4.07 -1.74 -0.31
N ASN A 120 3.28 -2.79 -0.03
CA ASN A 120 2.78 -3.67 -1.09
C ASN A 120 1.67 -3.00 -1.93
N GLN A 121 0.73 -2.34 -1.25
CA GLN A 121 -0.40 -1.60 -1.84
C GLN A 121 -0.31 -0.14 -1.42
N PRO A 122 0.24 0.78 -2.23
CA PRO A 122 0.63 2.11 -1.76
C PRO A 122 -0.55 3.02 -1.40
N CYS A 123 -1.61 3.02 -2.20
CA CYS A 123 -2.80 3.86 -1.95
C CYS A 123 -3.59 3.29 -0.77
N SER A 124 -3.68 4.03 0.33
CA SER A 124 -4.42 3.59 1.53
C SER A 124 -5.91 3.51 1.27
N GLN A 125 -6.46 4.39 0.42
CA GLN A 125 -7.84 4.28 -0.02
C GLN A 125 -8.02 2.99 -0.82
N CYS A 126 -7.20 2.71 -1.85
CA CYS A 126 -7.30 1.42 -2.55
C CYS A 126 -7.02 0.18 -1.68
N ARG A 127 -6.33 0.34 -0.55
CA ARG A 127 -6.05 -0.73 0.41
C ARG A 127 -7.24 -1.01 1.34
N SER A 128 -7.94 0.02 1.82
CA SER A 128 -9.20 -0.14 2.56
C SER A 128 -10.33 -0.57 1.64
N LEU A 129 -10.28 -0.12 0.39
CA LEU A 129 -11.16 -0.52 -0.70
C LEU A 129 -10.86 -1.98 -1.11
N ARG A 130 -11.40 -2.94 -0.35
CA ARG A 130 -11.97 -4.19 -0.90
C ARG A 130 -13.15 -3.90 -1.85
N GLN A 131 -13.13 -2.76 -2.54
CA GLN A 131 -14.21 -2.32 -3.39
C GLN A 131 -14.01 -2.90 -4.78
N SER A 132 -14.92 -3.81 -5.09
CA SER A 132 -15.14 -4.41 -6.39
C SER A 132 -15.18 -3.35 -7.50
N ARG A 133 -15.20 -3.80 -8.76
CA ARG A 133 -15.48 -2.90 -9.89
C ARG A 133 -16.75 -2.07 -9.64
N GLY A 134 -17.78 -2.66 -9.05
CA GLY A 134 -19.07 -1.99 -8.83
C GLY A 134 -19.06 -0.89 -7.79
N SER A 135 -18.46 -1.08 -6.62
CA SER A 135 -18.42 -0.02 -5.60
C SER A 135 -17.63 1.22 -6.10
N ARG A 136 -16.64 1.02 -7.00
CA ARG A 136 -15.94 2.13 -7.68
C ARG A 136 -16.84 2.87 -8.67
N GLU A 137 -17.64 2.14 -9.44
CA GLU A 137 -18.62 2.74 -10.35
C GLU A 137 -19.61 3.60 -9.55
N ILE A 138 -20.11 3.09 -8.41
CA ILE A 138 -21.00 3.83 -7.50
C ILE A 138 -20.36 5.12 -7.00
N ILE A 139 -19.12 5.08 -6.48
CA ILE A 139 -18.40 6.28 -6.03
C ILE A 139 -18.28 7.31 -7.15
N SER A 140 -17.87 6.87 -8.35
CA SER A 140 -17.67 7.74 -9.50
C SER A 140 -18.99 8.44 -9.88
N PHE A 141 -20.08 7.68 -9.87
CA PHE A 141 -21.42 8.21 -10.14
C PHE A 141 -21.87 9.23 -9.09
N LEU A 142 -21.78 8.90 -7.80
CA LEU A 142 -22.22 9.80 -6.72
C LEU A 142 -21.43 11.13 -6.75
N LYS A 143 -20.11 11.07 -6.98
CA LYS A 143 -19.29 12.26 -7.16
C LYS A 143 -19.65 13.07 -8.40
N LYS A 144 -19.90 12.40 -9.52
CA LYS A 144 -20.26 13.07 -10.79
C LYS A 144 -21.59 13.82 -10.67
N MET A 145 -22.53 13.30 -9.88
CA MET A 145 -23.83 13.91 -9.64
C MET A 145 -23.84 14.90 -8.45
N ASP A 146 -22.68 15.18 -7.84
CA ASP A 146 -22.54 16.04 -6.66
C ASP A 146 -23.44 15.62 -5.47
N ILE A 147 -23.61 14.31 -5.28
CA ILE A 147 -24.41 13.73 -4.20
C ILE A 147 -23.52 13.56 -2.97
N GLU A 148 -23.99 14.02 -1.80
CA GLU A 148 -23.26 13.83 -0.54
C GLU A 148 -23.34 12.37 -0.06
N PHE A 149 -22.19 11.75 0.23
CA PHE A 149 -22.15 10.39 0.73
C PHE A 149 -20.96 10.12 1.66
N LYS A 150 -21.12 9.10 2.51
CA LYS A 150 -20.05 8.53 3.35
C LYS A 150 -19.92 7.04 3.07
N THR A 151 -18.70 6.52 3.14
CA THR A 151 -18.39 5.09 2.96
C THR A 151 -18.29 4.38 4.30
N GLU A 152 -18.57 3.08 4.35
CA GLU A 152 -18.41 2.21 5.54
C GLU A 152 -19.15 2.74 6.79
N VAL A 153 -20.39 3.20 6.61
CA VAL A 153 -21.19 3.83 7.67
C VAL A 153 -21.67 2.78 8.67
N THR A 154 -21.53 3.04 9.97
CA THR A 154 -22.00 2.12 11.03
C THR A 154 -23.00 2.78 11.95
N PHE A 155 -23.89 1.98 12.52
CA PHE A 155 -24.89 2.43 13.49
C PHE A 155 -24.81 1.61 14.77
N ASN A 156 -25.01 2.26 15.92
CA ASN A 156 -24.91 1.58 17.22
C ASN A 156 -25.89 0.39 17.36
N GLY A 157 -27.05 0.47 16.70
CA GLY A 157 -28.07 -0.58 16.71
C GLY A 157 -27.95 -1.64 15.62
N CYS A 158 -27.01 -1.52 14.68
CA CYS A 158 -26.78 -2.51 13.62
C CYS A 158 -25.49 -3.27 13.91
N LYS A 159 -25.59 -4.37 14.66
CA LYS A 159 -24.43 -5.18 15.07
C LYS A 159 -24.78 -6.66 15.16
N ASN A 160 -23.80 -7.51 14.86
CA ASN A 160 -23.78 -8.91 15.25
C ASN A 160 -22.83 -9.05 16.45
N LYS A 161 -21.65 -9.66 16.27
CA LYS A 161 -20.54 -9.58 17.24
C LYS A 161 -19.92 -8.18 17.31
N ASN A 162 -19.78 -7.55 16.14
CA ASN A 162 -19.29 -6.18 15.97
C ASN A 162 -20.33 -5.35 15.20
N LYS A 163 -20.16 -4.02 15.19
CA LYS A 163 -20.94 -3.13 14.32
C LYS A 163 -20.82 -3.57 12.87
N LEU A 164 -21.93 -3.60 12.16
CA LEU A 164 -21.98 -3.97 10.75
C LEU A 164 -21.94 -2.68 9.91
N PRO A 165 -20.87 -2.46 9.13
CA PRO A 165 -20.78 -1.30 8.26
C PRO A 165 -21.64 -1.50 7.01
N PHE A 166 -22.24 -0.41 6.55
CA PHE A 166 -22.85 -0.30 5.24
C PHE A 166 -21.89 0.30 4.23
N ASP A 167 -21.89 -0.18 2.99
CA ASP A 167 -20.93 0.28 1.97
C ASP A 167 -21.00 1.79 1.76
N PHE A 168 -22.22 2.34 1.64
CA PHE A 168 -22.45 3.78 1.52
C PHE A 168 -23.69 4.24 2.31
N GLY A 169 -23.61 5.46 2.86
CA GLY A 169 -24.78 6.25 3.27
C GLY A 169 -24.86 7.53 2.45
N VAL A 170 -26.04 7.81 1.92
CA VAL A 170 -26.33 9.01 1.12
C VAL A 170 -27.04 10.03 1.99
N TYR A 171 -26.61 11.29 1.88
CA TYR A 171 -27.09 12.39 2.71
C TYR A 171 -27.59 13.54 1.84
N LYS A 172 -28.54 14.31 2.38
CA LYS A 172 -29.03 15.57 1.83
C LYS A 172 -29.27 16.50 3.02
N ASN A 173 -28.60 17.65 3.05
CA ASN A 173 -28.66 18.60 4.17
C ASN A 173 -28.39 17.92 5.52
N ASP A 174 -27.28 17.17 5.63
CA ASP A 174 -26.87 16.38 6.81
C ASP A 174 -27.84 15.26 7.26
N LYS A 175 -28.98 15.08 6.59
CA LYS A 175 -29.94 14.01 6.90
C LYS A 175 -29.64 12.76 6.07
N LEU A 176 -29.60 11.60 6.72
CA LEU A 176 -29.47 10.30 6.04
C LEU A 176 -30.73 10.03 5.22
N ILE A 177 -30.57 9.87 3.90
CA ILE A 177 -31.65 9.59 2.96
C ILE A 177 -31.78 8.08 2.73
N CYS A 178 -30.66 7.41 2.43
CA CYS A 178 -30.67 5.97 2.22
C CYS A 178 -29.29 5.34 2.49
N LEU A 179 -29.28 4.02 2.61
CA LEU A 179 -28.08 3.19 2.65
C LEU A 179 -27.96 2.40 1.35
N ILE A 180 -26.73 2.15 0.91
CA ILE A 180 -26.43 1.36 -0.31
C ILE A 180 -25.47 0.24 0.05
N GLU A 181 -25.74 -0.96 -0.46
CA GLU A 181 -24.87 -2.15 -0.39
C GLU A 181 -24.57 -2.66 -1.79
N TYR A 182 -23.32 -3.02 -2.04
CA TYR A 182 -22.90 -3.73 -3.25
C TYR A 182 -22.60 -5.19 -2.91
N ASP A 183 -23.54 -6.07 -3.22
CA ASP A 183 -23.46 -7.49 -2.89
C ASP A 183 -22.55 -8.21 -3.90
N GLY A 184 -21.32 -8.51 -3.49
CA GLY A 184 -20.34 -9.28 -4.26
C GLY A 184 -20.70 -10.77 -4.42
N GLU A 185 -19.97 -11.51 -5.26
CA GLU A 185 -20.14 -12.96 -5.48
C GLU A 185 -20.12 -13.80 -4.19
N GLN A 186 -19.43 -13.29 -3.18
CA GLN A 186 -19.28 -13.87 -1.85
C GLN A 186 -20.61 -14.03 -1.08
N HIS A 187 -21.65 -13.28 -1.47
CA HIS A 187 -23.01 -13.38 -0.91
C HIS A 187 -23.82 -14.53 -1.51
N PHE A 188 -23.36 -15.14 -2.61
CA PHE A 188 -24.17 -16.08 -3.40
C PHE A 188 -23.63 -17.51 -3.43
N LYS A 189 -22.37 -17.73 -3.03
CA LYS A 189 -21.74 -19.06 -2.98
C LYS A 189 -20.78 -19.21 -1.80
N GLU A 190 -20.63 -20.44 -1.35
CA GLU A 190 -19.55 -20.84 -0.44
C GLU A 190 -18.22 -20.72 -1.19
N ILE A 191 -17.31 -19.90 -0.66
CA ILE A 191 -15.97 -19.73 -1.21
C ILE A 191 -15.00 -19.99 -0.07
N GLU A 192 -14.15 -21.01 -0.20
CA GLU A 192 -13.21 -21.43 0.86
C GLU A 192 -12.31 -20.28 1.33
N PHE A 193 -11.83 -19.45 0.39
CA PHE A 193 -11.02 -18.26 0.69
C PHE A 193 -11.71 -17.26 1.63
N PHE A 194 -13.05 -17.28 1.69
CA PHE A 194 -13.87 -16.43 2.56
C PHE A 194 -14.50 -17.19 3.73
N GLY A 195 -13.86 -18.26 4.20
CA GLY A 195 -14.27 -19.04 5.37
C GLY A 195 -15.29 -20.14 5.08
N GLY A 196 -15.43 -20.56 3.82
CA GLY A 196 -16.30 -21.67 3.42
C GLY A 196 -17.75 -21.50 3.87
N LYS A 197 -18.36 -22.60 4.32
CA LYS A 197 -19.76 -22.67 4.78
C LYS A 197 -20.04 -21.77 6.00
N GLU A 198 -19.16 -21.75 6.99
CA GLU A 198 -19.33 -20.89 8.18
C GLU A 198 -19.23 -19.41 7.84
N GLY A 199 -18.31 -19.05 6.93
CA GLY A 199 -18.19 -17.70 6.42
C GLY A 199 -19.45 -17.26 5.66
N TYR A 200 -20.04 -18.16 4.87
CA TYR A 200 -21.29 -17.90 4.16
C TYR A 200 -22.47 -17.70 5.12
N LEU A 201 -22.67 -18.61 6.09
CA LEU A 201 -23.73 -18.47 7.09
C LEU A 201 -23.62 -17.16 7.88
N ASN A 202 -22.41 -16.77 8.28
CA ASN A 202 -22.19 -15.47 8.94
C ASN A 202 -22.57 -14.28 8.05
N ARG A 203 -22.30 -14.33 6.74
CA ARG A 203 -22.71 -13.28 5.79
C ARG A 203 -24.23 -13.20 5.68
N VAL A 204 -24.91 -14.34 5.56
CA VAL A 204 -26.39 -14.40 5.53
C VAL A 204 -26.99 -13.80 6.81
N THR A 205 -26.47 -14.17 7.98
CA THR A 205 -26.94 -13.60 9.26
C THR A 205 -26.71 -12.08 9.32
N ASN A 206 -25.54 -11.60 8.90
CA ASN A 206 -25.24 -10.17 8.90
C ASN A 206 -26.16 -9.39 7.97
N ASP A 207 -26.47 -9.94 6.80
CA ASP A 207 -27.39 -9.34 5.83
C ASP A 207 -28.80 -9.24 6.41
N GLN A 208 -29.29 -10.30 7.06
CA GLN A 208 -30.60 -10.28 7.75
C GLN A 208 -30.67 -9.23 8.86
N ILE A 209 -29.58 -9.04 9.62
CA ILE A 209 -29.50 -7.99 10.65
C ILE A 209 -29.56 -6.59 10.01
N LYS A 210 -28.85 -6.37 8.90
CA LYS A 210 -28.88 -5.10 8.16
C LYS A 210 -30.27 -4.79 7.61
N ASP A 211 -30.90 -5.77 6.97
CA ASP A 211 -32.24 -5.64 6.41
C ASP A 211 -33.27 -5.31 7.51
N SER A 212 -33.21 -6.03 8.63
CA SER A 212 -34.10 -5.82 9.78
C SER A 212 -33.88 -4.44 10.43
N PHE A 213 -32.62 -4.02 10.55
CA PHE A 213 -32.28 -2.70 11.08
C PHE A 213 -32.85 -1.57 10.22
N CYS A 214 -32.67 -1.64 8.90
CA CYS A 214 -33.17 -0.64 7.97
C CYS A 214 -34.70 -0.57 7.99
N LYS A 215 -35.36 -1.74 7.95
CA LYS A 215 -36.83 -1.85 8.04
C LYS A 215 -37.38 -1.24 9.33
N ASN A 216 -36.79 -1.58 10.48
CA ASN A 216 -37.25 -1.08 11.78
C ASN A 216 -37.02 0.42 11.98
N LYS A 217 -36.06 1.01 11.27
CA LYS A 217 -35.75 2.45 11.33
C LYS A 217 -36.39 3.25 10.21
N GLY A 218 -37.11 2.62 9.28
CA GLY A 218 -37.67 3.27 8.10
C GLY A 218 -36.59 3.86 7.18
N ILE A 219 -35.39 3.27 7.15
CA ILE A 219 -34.29 3.71 6.30
C ILE A 219 -34.34 2.92 4.98
N PRO A 220 -34.48 3.57 3.82
CA PRO A 220 -34.36 2.90 2.53
C PRO A 220 -32.99 2.22 2.36
N LEU A 221 -33.00 0.94 1.97
CA LEU A 221 -31.80 0.17 1.68
C LEU A 221 -31.77 -0.24 0.21
N ILE A 222 -30.79 0.27 -0.53
CA ILE A 222 -30.56 -0.04 -1.93
C ILE A 222 -29.48 -1.12 -2.04
N ARG A 223 -29.86 -2.34 -2.40
CA ARG A 223 -28.91 -3.43 -2.70
C ARG A 223 -28.67 -3.55 -4.21
N ILE A 224 -27.39 -3.65 -4.58
CA ILE A 224 -26.93 -3.83 -5.96
C ILE A 224 -26.10 -5.11 -6.03
N ASP A 225 -26.66 -6.11 -6.70
CA ASP A 225 -25.98 -7.39 -6.97
C ASP A 225 -24.87 -7.22 -8.01
N TYR A 226 -23.72 -7.85 -7.77
CA TYR A 226 -22.56 -7.82 -8.66
C TYR A 226 -22.80 -8.38 -10.07
N ARG A 227 -23.82 -9.22 -10.27
CA ARG A 227 -24.21 -9.78 -11.57
C ARG A 227 -24.87 -8.75 -12.47
N ASN A 228 -25.27 -7.60 -11.92
CA ASN A 228 -25.86 -6.54 -12.70
C ASN A 228 -24.83 -5.92 -13.64
N LYS A 229 -25.07 -6.04 -14.95
CA LYS A 229 -24.21 -5.43 -15.97
C LYS A 229 -24.31 -3.90 -15.98
N ASN A 230 -25.45 -3.34 -15.57
CA ASN A 230 -25.72 -1.90 -15.52
C ASN A 230 -25.94 -1.42 -14.08
N ILE A 231 -24.86 -1.36 -13.29
CA ILE A 231 -24.90 -0.95 -11.88
C ILE A 231 -25.45 0.47 -11.71
N ILE A 232 -24.96 1.40 -12.53
CA ILE A 232 -25.30 2.82 -12.43
C ILE A 232 -26.76 3.08 -12.75
N GLU A 233 -27.28 2.47 -13.80
CA GLU A 233 -28.68 2.63 -14.21
C GLU A 233 -29.62 2.19 -13.08
N LYS A 234 -29.36 1.02 -12.48
CA LYS A 234 -30.15 0.52 -11.35
C LYS A 234 -30.03 1.39 -10.11
N LEU A 235 -28.83 1.89 -9.82
CA LEU A 235 -28.63 2.81 -8.71
C LEU A 235 -29.43 4.09 -8.94
N MET A 236 -29.33 4.67 -10.13
CA MET A 236 -30.01 5.90 -10.51
C MET A 236 -31.53 5.75 -10.38
N MET A 237 -32.12 4.69 -10.93
CA MET A 237 -33.56 4.43 -10.84
C MET A 237 -34.08 4.36 -9.40
N LYS A 238 -33.27 3.84 -8.47
CA LYS A 238 -33.66 3.69 -7.06
C LYS A 238 -33.34 4.91 -6.21
N LEU A 239 -32.26 5.62 -6.55
CA LEU A 239 -31.73 6.72 -5.74
C LEU A 239 -32.39 8.07 -6.06
N MET A 240 -32.61 8.37 -7.35
CA MET A 240 -33.14 9.69 -7.75
C MET A 240 -34.50 10.01 -7.10
N PRO A 241 -35.48 9.08 -7.05
CA PRO A 241 -36.77 9.37 -6.40
C PRO A 241 -36.63 9.73 -4.91
N LEU A 242 -35.67 9.13 -4.20
CA LEU A 242 -35.44 9.38 -2.78
C LEU A 242 -34.77 10.73 -2.50
N LEU A 243 -34.15 11.33 -3.52
CA LEU A 243 -33.49 12.63 -3.43
C LEU A 243 -34.43 13.78 -3.80
N GLU A 244 -35.57 13.50 -4.43
CA GLU A 244 -36.57 14.49 -4.81
C GLU A 244 -37.56 14.79 -3.66
N ASP A 245 -37.77 13.81 -2.76
CA ASP A 245 -38.48 13.97 -1.48
C ASP A 245 -37.67 14.78 -0.42
#